data_AF-A0A0G1R2A6-F1
#
_entry.id   AF-A0A0G1R2A6-F1
#
_cell.length_a   1.000
_cell.length_b   1.000
_cell.length_c   1.000
_cell.angle_alpha   90.00
_cell.angle_beta   90.00
_cell.angle_gamma   90.00
#
_symmetry.space_group_name_H-M   'P 1'
#
loop_
_entity.id
_entity.type
_entity.pdbx_description
1 polymer ?
#
loop_
_entity_poly.entity_id
_entity_poly.type
_entity_poly.pdbx_seq_one_letter_code
_entity_poly.pdbx_strand_id
1 'polypeptide(L)'
;MNKKLVPIVVVILLLAVGYYLKTQQSPANVVGNQTDSRVISEATEFAKAIESGKPTHCTMTNITDKLEYFIKGKKMYINMSNIIENKTVLSHIINDEKYFYMWTDGQKQGSKINLLASPSNPPTPKFESEADYEKFKNNGYTIVCNSSNIDDTAFIPPSDINFIDPTEMFKQINPEAQ
;
A
#
# COMPACT_ATOMS: atom_id res chain seq x y z
N MET A 1 -72.36 27.78 3.44
CA MET A 1 -70.90 28.02 3.50
C MET A 1 -70.66 29.27 4.32
N ASN A 2 -70.26 29.12 5.59
CA ASN A 2 -70.20 30.24 6.53
C ASN A 2 -68.97 31.10 6.21
N LYS A 3 -69.21 32.29 5.66
CA LYS A 3 -68.16 33.25 5.23
C LYS A 3 -67.20 33.67 6.37
N LYS A 4 -67.53 33.34 7.63
CA LYS A 4 -66.69 33.55 8.82
C LYS A 4 -65.67 32.43 9.09
N LEU A 5 -65.81 31.25 8.47
CA LEU A 5 -64.86 30.13 8.63
C LEU A 5 -63.74 30.13 7.59
N VAL A 6 -63.93 30.82 6.46
CA VAL A 6 -62.93 30.94 5.38
C VAL A 6 -61.58 31.50 5.86
N PRO A 7 -61.51 32.59 6.66
CA PRO A 7 -60.21 33.11 7.10
C PRO A 7 -59.51 32.16 8.08
N ILE A 8 -60.27 31.43 8.92
CA ILE A 8 -59.71 30.49 9.90
C ILE A 8 -59.09 29.28 9.19
N VAL A 9 -59.76 28.75 8.16
CA VAL A 9 -59.25 27.63 7.37
C VAL A 9 -57.98 28.03 6.61
N VAL A 10 -57.92 29.25 6.06
CA VAL A 10 -56.73 29.76 5.35
C VAL A 10 -55.54 29.95 6.29
N VAL A 11 -55.75 30.46 7.51
CA VAL A 11 -54.69 30.61 8.51
C VAL A 11 -54.16 29.24 8.97
N ILE A 12 -55.03 28.26 9.18
CA ILE A 12 -54.61 26.90 9.54
C ILE A 12 -53.82 26.24 8.40
N LEU A 13 -54.22 26.46 7.15
CA LEU A 13 -53.50 25.96 5.97
C LEU A 13 -52.12 26.59 5.84
N LEU A 14 -51.98 27.90 6.08
CA LEU A 14 -50.69 28.60 6.06
C LEU A 14 -49.77 28.15 7.20
N LEU A 15 -50.31 27.89 8.39
CA LEU A 15 -49.54 27.36 9.52
C LEU A 15 -49.10 25.91 9.29
N ALA A 16 -49.94 25.08 8.67
CA ALA A 16 -49.61 23.70 8.31
C ALA A 16 -48.51 23.64 7.23
N VAL A 17 -48.58 24.50 6.21
CA VAL A 17 -47.55 24.61 5.16
C VAL A 17 -46.24 25.16 5.75
N GLY A 18 -46.31 26.18 6.61
CA GLY A 18 -45.13 26.73 7.29
C GLY A 18 -44.43 25.69 8.19
N TYR A 19 -45.19 24.89 8.93
CA TYR A 19 -44.64 23.79 9.73
C TYR A 19 -44.04 22.69 8.84
N TYR A 20 -44.73 22.30 7.75
CA TYR A 20 -44.26 21.29 6.81
C TYR A 20 -42.95 21.69 6.11
N LEU A 21 -42.81 22.95 5.70
CA LEU A 21 -41.58 23.49 5.12
C LEU A 21 -40.44 23.55 6.13
N LYS A 22 -40.73 23.86 7.41
CA LYS A 22 -39.74 23.83 8.50
C LYS A 22 -39.28 22.41 8.83
N THR A 23 -40.14 21.39 8.68
CA THR A 23 -39.77 19.98 8.88
C THR A 23 -39.07 19.33 7.69
N GLN A 24 -39.03 19.97 6.51
CA GLN A 24 -38.23 19.50 5.37
C GLN A 24 -36.83 20.12 5.30
N GLN A 25 -36.49 21.05 6.20
CA GLN A 25 -35.11 21.44 6.45
C GLN A 25 -34.49 20.53 7.52
N SER A 26 -34.46 19.23 7.25
CA SER A 26 -33.38 18.41 7.80
C SER A 26 -32.06 18.97 7.24
N PRO A 27 -30.97 19.01 8.02
CA PRO A 27 -29.67 19.35 7.47
C PRO A 27 -29.49 18.48 6.23
N ALA A 28 -29.15 19.10 5.10
CA ALA A 28 -28.61 18.34 4.00
C ALA A 28 -27.57 17.43 4.62
N ASN A 29 -27.79 16.11 4.52
CA ASN A 29 -26.68 15.19 4.55
C ASN A 29 -25.84 15.66 3.38
N VAL A 30 -24.89 16.55 3.68
CA VAL A 30 -23.65 16.65 2.96
C VAL A 30 -23.24 15.19 2.91
N VAL A 31 -23.40 14.57 1.74
CA VAL A 31 -22.52 13.50 1.33
C VAL A 31 -21.16 14.17 1.34
N GLY A 32 -20.62 14.31 2.54
CA GLY A 32 -19.21 14.45 2.71
C GLY A 32 -18.74 13.19 2.05
N ASN A 33 -17.98 13.35 0.97
CA ASN A 33 -16.82 12.52 0.85
C ASN A 33 -16.18 12.51 2.24
N GLN A 34 -16.47 11.47 3.02
CA GLN A 34 -15.53 10.99 3.99
C GLN A 34 -14.36 10.53 3.12
N THR A 35 -13.55 11.50 2.68
CA THR A 35 -12.20 11.23 2.28
C THR A 35 -11.55 10.81 3.58
N ASP A 36 -11.55 9.50 3.68
CA ASP A 36 -11.18 8.66 4.78
C ASP A 36 -9.92 9.18 5.48
N SER A 37 -10.06 9.65 6.72
CA SER A 37 -8.91 10.02 7.54
C SER A 37 -8.02 8.80 7.90
N ARG A 38 -8.42 7.57 7.58
CA ARG A 38 -7.55 6.38 7.65
C ARG A 38 -6.62 6.25 6.45
N VAL A 39 -6.95 6.87 5.32
CA VAL A 39 -6.25 6.64 4.03
C VAL A 39 -4.90 7.36 3.94
N ILE A 40 -4.76 8.54 4.55
CA ILE A 40 -3.46 9.20 4.77
C ILE A 40 -2.60 8.37 5.76
N SER A 41 -3.23 7.55 6.61
CA SER A 41 -2.53 6.82 7.67
C SER A 41 -1.74 5.63 7.15
N GLU A 42 -2.24 4.87 6.17
CA GLU A 42 -1.60 3.59 5.75
C GLU A 42 -0.33 3.81 4.90
N ALA A 43 -0.33 4.80 4.00
CA ALA A 43 0.87 5.18 3.24
C ALA A 43 1.95 5.77 4.14
N THR A 44 1.53 6.65 5.06
CA THR A 44 2.38 7.22 6.09
C THR A 44 2.88 6.13 7.04
N GLU A 45 2.08 5.12 7.35
CA GLU A 45 2.46 3.98 8.19
C GLU A 45 3.44 3.07 7.46
N PHE A 46 3.29 2.85 6.15
CA PHE A 46 4.28 2.16 5.33
C PHE A 46 5.64 2.89 5.34
N ALA A 47 5.64 4.19 5.04
CA ALA A 47 6.86 5.00 5.06
C ALA A 47 7.51 5.01 6.45
N LYS A 48 6.71 5.22 7.50
CA LYS A 48 7.17 5.14 8.90
C LYS A 48 7.67 3.75 9.29
N ALA A 49 7.09 2.67 8.78
CA ALA A 49 7.54 1.31 9.07
C ALA A 49 8.96 1.09 8.53
N ILE A 50 9.21 1.54 7.30
CA ILE A 50 10.56 1.50 6.69
C ILE A 50 11.54 2.37 7.47
N GLU A 51 11.18 3.62 7.79
CA GLU A 51 12.07 4.55 8.50
C GLU A 51 12.35 4.14 9.95
N SER A 52 11.33 3.67 10.66
CA SER A 52 11.45 3.30 12.08
C SER A 52 12.01 1.89 12.29
N GLY A 53 11.98 1.04 11.27
CA GLY A 53 12.32 -0.37 11.38
C GLY A 53 11.41 -1.15 12.33
N LYS A 54 10.22 -0.63 12.67
CA LYS A 54 9.28 -1.35 13.53
C LYS A 54 8.76 -2.60 12.81
N PRO A 55 8.68 -3.76 13.50
CA PRO A 55 8.07 -4.97 12.98
C PRO A 55 6.68 -4.70 12.38
N THR A 56 6.59 -4.76 11.05
CA THR A 56 5.38 -4.40 10.31
C THR A 56 5.23 -5.32 9.10
N HIS A 57 4.01 -5.80 8.86
CA HIS A 57 3.62 -6.48 7.64
C HIS A 57 2.70 -5.56 6.83
N CYS A 58 3.11 -5.21 5.62
CA CYS A 58 2.32 -4.41 4.70
C CYS A 58 1.97 -5.21 3.45
N THR A 59 0.73 -5.15 3.01
CA THR A 59 0.25 -5.80 1.80
C THR A 59 -0.26 -4.74 0.82
N MET A 60 0.23 -4.79 -0.42
CA MET A 60 -0.24 -3.97 -1.54
C MET A 60 -0.82 -4.90 -2.60
N THR A 61 -2.11 -4.75 -2.89
CA THR A 61 -2.82 -5.67 -3.80
C THR A 61 -3.60 -4.89 -4.85
N ASN A 62 -3.52 -5.29 -6.11
CA ASN A 62 -4.47 -4.93 -7.16
C ASN A 62 -5.06 -6.20 -7.80
N ILE A 63 -5.66 -6.09 -8.98
CA ILE A 63 -6.28 -7.23 -9.69
C ILE A 63 -5.25 -8.29 -10.12
N THR A 64 -4.04 -7.88 -10.50
CA THR A 64 -3.02 -8.76 -11.11
C THR A 64 -1.84 -9.07 -10.20
N ASP A 65 -1.61 -8.19 -9.22
CA ASP A 65 -0.38 -8.11 -8.45
C ASP A 65 -0.69 -8.09 -6.96
N LYS A 66 0.15 -8.78 -6.20
CA LYS A 66 0.18 -8.75 -4.74
C LYS A 66 1.63 -8.62 -4.29
N LEU A 67 1.90 -7.61 -3.48
CA LEU A 67 3.20 -7.39 -2.84
C LEU A 67 3.02 -7.46 -1.33
N GLU A 68 3.80 -8.28 -0.66
CA GLU A 68 3.82 -8.42 0.80
C GLU A 68 5.20 -8.05 1.32
N TYR A 69 5.26 -6.99 2.14
CA TYR A 69 6.46 -6.46 2.74
C TYR A 69 6.50 -6.83 4.22
N PHE A 70 7.54 -7.53 4.64
CA PHE A 70 7.84 -7.84 6.03
C PHE A 70 9.06 -7.00 6.44
N ILE A 71 8.89 -6.09 7.39
CA ILE A 71 9.91 -5.11 7.77
C ILE A 71 10.28 -5.33 9.23
N LYS A 72 11.58 -5.46 9.54
CA LYS A 72 12.09 -5.54 10.91
C LYS A 72 13.50 -4.98 11.00
N GLY A 73 13.69 -3.91 11.78
CA GLY A 73 14.93 -3.15 11.79
C GLY A 73 15.24 -2.62 10.40
N LYS A 74 16.46 -2.88 9.91
CA LYS A 74 16.87 -2.54 8.54
C LYS A 74 16.67 -3.70 7.56
N LYS A 75 16.13 -4.83 8.02
CA LYS A 75 15.87 -6.01 7.20
C LYS A 75 14.48 -5.94 6.59
N MET A 76 14.38 -6.51 5.39
CA MET A 76 13.14 -6.56 4.64
C MET A 76 13.02 -7.87 3.89
N TYR A 77 11.83 -8.44 3.87
CA TYR A 77 11.45 -9.53 2.98
C TYR A 77 10.25 -9.08 2.15
N ILE A 78 10.29 -9.32 0.84
CA ILE A 78 9.21 -8.98 -0.08
C ILE A 78 8.81 -10.24 -0.83
N ASN A 79 7.52 -10.59 -0.75
CA ASN A 79 6.89 -11.54 -1.66
C ASN A 79 6.13 -10.78 -2.73
N MET A 80 6.37 -11.12 -3.98
CA MET A 80 5.70 -10.55 -5.13
C MET A 80 4.99 -11.67 -5.89
N SER A 81 3.69 -11.52 -6.09
CA SER A 81 2.87 -12.38 -6.94
C SER A 81 2.32 -11.54 -8.07
N ASN A 82 2.63 -11.89 -9.32
CA ASN A 82 2.12 -11.20 -10.50
C ASN A 82 1.47 -12.19 -11.45
N ILE A 83 0.39 -11.78 -12.12
CA ILE A 83 -0.24 -12.57 -13.19
C ILE A 83 0.35 -12.11 -14.54
N ILE A 84 1.15 -12.97 -15.17
CA ILE A 84 1.76 -12.76 -16.49
C ILE A 84 1.27 -13.87 -17.42
N GLU A 85 0.65 -13.53 -18.55
CA GLU A 85 0.12 -14.50 -19.53
C GLU A 85 -0.77 -15.60 -18.89
N ASN A 86 -1.68 -15.20 -17.99
CA ASN A 86 -2.54 -16.09 -17.20
C ASN A 86 -1.81 -17.08 -16.28
N LYS A 87 -0.53 -16.84 -15.99
CA LYS A 87 0.25 -17.61 -15.02
C LYS A 87 0.67 -16.72 -13.85
N THR A 88 0.55 -17.25 -12.65
CA THR A 88 1.09 -16.61 -11.46
C THR A 88 2.60 -16.83 -11.40
N VAL A 89 3.35 -15.73 -11.36
CA VAL A 89 4.80 -15.72 -11.12
C VAL A 89 5.03 -15.21 -9.70
N LEU A 90 5.67 -16.03 -8.87
CA LEU A 90 6.06 -15.69 -7.51
C LEU A 90 7.55 -15.36 -7.48
N SER A 91 7.88 -14.18 -7.00
CA SER A 91 9.25 -13.70 -6.83
C SER A 91 9.46 -13.19 -5.41
N HIS A 92 10.69 -13.28 -4.96
CA HIS A 92 11.07 -13.07 -3.59
C HIS A 92 12.30 -12.18 -3.52
N ILE A 93 12.32 -11.30 -2.53
CA ILE A 93 13.41 -10.36 -2.30
C ILE A 93 13.73 -10.31 -0.82
N ILE A 94 15.00 -10.46 -0.44
CA ILE A 94 15.47 -10.24 0.92
C ILE A 94 16.55 -9.17 0.94
N ASN A 95 16.43 -8.21 1.85
CA ASN A 95 17.53 -7.38 2.32
C ASN A 95 17.88 -7.81 3.75
N ASP A 96 19.09 -8.32 3.96
CA ASP A 96 19.59 -8.75 5.27
C ASP A 96 20.60 -7.76 5.90
N GLU A 97 20.67 -6.53 5.36
CA GLU A 97 21.62 -5.44 5.64
C GLU A 97 22.99 -5.58 4.97
N LYS A 98 23.41 -6.79 4.60
CA LYS A 98 24.70 -7.03 3.95
C LYS A 98 24.53 -7.28 2.45
N TYR A 99 23.51 -8.04 2.09
CA TYR A 99 23.20 -8.45 0.75
C TYR A 99 21.72 -8.21 0.43
N PHE A 100 21.49 -7.98 -0.85
CA PHE A 100 20.18 -8.03 -1.47
C PHE A 100 20.05 -9.32 -2.27
N TYR A 101 19.11 -10.18 -1.89
CA TYR A 101 18.82 -11.44 -2.56
C TYR A 101 17.54 -11.32 -3.37
N MET A 102 17.51 -11.93 -4.55
CA MET A 102 16.30 -12.02 -5.37
C MET A 102 16.24 -13.37 -6.07
N TRP A 103 15.07 -14.00 -6.06
CA TRP A 103 14.81 -15.24 -6.80
C TRP A 103 13.33 -15.35 -7.19
N THR A 104 13.03 -16.30 -8.07
CA THR A 104 11.68 -16.62 -8.53
C THR A 104 11.39 -18.08 -8.24
N ASP A 105 10.18 -18.39 -7.80
CA ASP A 105 9.77 -19.76 -7.50
C ASP A 105 9.94 -20.69 -8.72
N GLY A 106 10.32 -21.93 -8.43
CA GLY A 106 10.62 -22.94 -9.44
C GLY A 106 12.00 -22.80 -10.08
N GLN A 107 12.73 -21.70 -9.86
CA GLN A 107 14.12 -21.57 -10.28
C GLN A 107 15.06 -22.08 -9.19
N LYS A 108 16.21 -22.65 -9.58
CA LYS A 108 17.28 -23.06 -8.66
C LYS A 108 18.43 -22.06 -8.58
N GLN A 109 18.31 -20.95 -9.30
CA GLN A 109 19.28 -19.88 -9.31
C GLN A 109 18.59 -18.58 -8.94
N GLY A 110 19.30 -17.75 -8.16
CA GLY A 110 18.91 -16.41 -7.79
C GLY A 110 20.09 -15.46 -7.93
N SER A 111 19.83 -14.18 -7.71
CA SER A 111 20.87 -13.15 -7.67
C SER A 111 21.10 -12.68 -6.24
N LYS A 112 22.36 -12.40 -5.89
CA LYS A 112 22.74 -11.68 -4.67
C LYS A 112 23.59 -10.48 -5.04
N ILE A 113 23.42 -9.36 -4.36
CA ILE A 113 24.25 -8.16 -4.57
C ILE A 113 24.73 -7.68 -3.22
N ASN A 114 26.03 -7.42 -3.09
CA ASN A 114 26.61 -6.83 -1.89
C ASN A 114 26.28 -5.33 -1.80
N LEU A 115 25.55 -4.93 -0.76
CA LEU A 115 25.09 -3.56 -0.56
C LEU A 115 26.22 -2.57 -0.24
N LEU A 116 27.36 -3.05 0.28
CA LEU A 116 28.54 -2.22 0.50
C LEU A 116 29.30 -1.92 -0.79
N ALA A 117 29.24 -2.84 -1.76
CA ALA A 117 29.91 -2.69 -3.06
C ALA A 117 29.06 -1.92 -4.07
N SER A 118 27.74 -1.94 -3.90
CA SER A 118 26.78 -1.19 -4.70
C SER A 118 25.61 -0.81 -3.80
N PRO A 119 25.55 0.44 -3.30
CA PRO A 119 24.45 0.89 -2.47
C PRO A 119 23.18 0.98 -3.33
N SER A 120 22.45 -0.12 -3.43
CA SER A 120 21.14 -0.18 -4.07
C SER A 120 20.06 -0.10 -2.99
N ASN A 121 19.10 0.80 -3.16
CA ASN A 121 17.90 0.78 -2.33
C ASN A 121 17.03 -0.42 -2.74
N PRO A 122 16.43 -1.15 -1.79
CA PRO A 122 15.44 -2.15 -2.12
C PRO A 122 14.30 -1.50 -2.94
N PRO A 123 13.61 -2.25 -3.82
CA PRO A 123 12.47 -1.77 -4.58
C PRO A 123 11.26 -1.61 -3.64
N THR A 124 11.31 -0.55 -2.85
CA THR A 124 10.21 -0.10 -1.99
C THR A 124 9.57 1.11 -2.63
N PRO A 125 8.22 1.17 -2.73
CA PRO A 125 7.55 2.40 -3.09
C PRO A 125 7.91 3.48 -2.08
N LYS A 126 8.31 4.64 -2.59
CA LYS A 126 8.56 5.81 -1.77
C LYS A 126 7.28 6.62 -1.70
N PHE A 127 6.62 6.61 -0.55
CA PHE A 127 5.47 7.47 -0.28
C PHE A 127 5.97 8.79 0.34
N GLU A 128 6.72 9.57 -0.44
CA GLU A 128 7.28 10.86 0.01
C GLU A 128 6.20 11.95 0.05
N SER A 129 5.08 11.74 -0.63
CA SER A 129 3.93 12.64 -0.67
C SER A 129 2.60 11.90 -0.78
N GLU A 130 1.51 12.61 -0.44
CA GLU A 130 0.14 12.14 -0.67
C GLU A 130 -0.12 11.82 -2.16
N ALA A 131 0.54 12.55 -3.07
CA ALA A 131 0.40 12.33 -4.51
C ALA A 131 0.99 10.98 -4.97
N ASP A 132 2.07 10.53 -4.32
CA ASP A 132 2.67 9.22 -4.61
C ASP A 132 1.72 8.09 -4.22
N TYR A 133 1.03 8.25 -3.10
CA TYR A 133 0.04 7.29 -2.64
C TYR A 133 -1.21 7.25 -3.54
N GLU A 134 -1.77 8.42 -3.89
CA GLU A 134 -2.93 8.50 -4.78
C GLU A 134 -2.64 7.91 -6.16
N LYS A 135 -1.38 7.93 -6.64
CA LYS A 135 -0.99 7.23 -7.87
C LYS A 135 -1.20 5.72 -7.77
N PHE A 136 -0.82 5.08 -6.67
CA PHE A 136 -1.05 3.63 -6.47
C PHE A 136 -2.54 3.31 -6.39
N LYS A 137 -3.31 4.12 -5.67
CA LYS A 137 -4.75 3.95 -5.54
C LYS A 137 -5.49 4.13 -6.88
N ASN A 138 -5.11 5.13 -7.67
CA ASN A 138 -5.65 5.34 -9.02
C ASN A 138 -5.35 4.17 -9.96
N ASN A 139 -4.27 3.42 -9.69
CA ASN A 139 -3.93 2.17 -10.38
C ASN A 139 -4.63 0.93 -9.78
N GLY A 140 -5.57 1.12 -8.85
CA GLY A 140 -6.37 0.06 -8.25
C GLY A 140 -5.70 -0.70 -7.12
N TYR A 141 -4.58 -0.21 -6.57
CA TYR A 141 -3.96 -0.83 -5.41
C TYR A 141 -4.69 -0.47 -4.11
N THR A 142 -4.88 -1.48 -3.27
CA THR A 142 -5.19 -1.33 -1.85
C THR A 142 -3.93 -1.59 -1.05
N ILE A 143 -3.62 -0.73 -0.08
CA ILE A 143 -2.44 -0.85 0.79
C ILE A 143 -2.94 -1.06 2.21
N VAL A 144 -2.45 -2.08 2.91
CA VAL A 144 -2.80 -2.34 4.31
C VAL A 144 -1.54 -2.65 5.07
N CYS A 145 -1.27 -1.91 6.16
CA CYS A 145 -0.13 -2.15 7.05
C CYS A 145 -0.63 -2.53 8.45
N ASN A 146 0.00 -3.53 9.04
CA ASN A 146 -0.28 -3.95 10.41
C ASN A 146 1.02 -4.21 11.16
N SER A 147 1.06 -3.84 12.44
CA SER A 147 2.11 -4.33 13.34
C SER A 147 2.08 -5.86 13.37
N SER A 148 3.24 -6.48 13.29
CA SER A 148 3.37 -7.93 13.23
C SER A 148 4.59 -8.39 14.02
N ASN A 149 4.53 -9.61 14.55
CA ASN A 149 5.71 -10.26 15.11
C ASN A 149 6.38 -11.05 13.98
N ILE A 150 7.55 -10.58 13.53
CA ILE A 150 8.30 -11.20 12.43
C ILE A 150 9.52 -11.90 13.01
N ASP A 151 9.63 -13.19 12.73
CA ASP A 151 10.78 -14.01 13.11
C ASP A 151 12.00 -13.66 12.25
N ASP A 152 13.20 -13.71 12.85
CA ASP A 152 14.44 -13.37 12.12
C ASP A 152 14.75 -14.35 10.99
N THR A 153 14.21 -15.56 11.04
CA THR A 153 14.31 -16.57 9.97
C THR A 153 13.62 -16.15 8.68
N ALA A 154 12.66 -15.21 8.72
CA ALA A 154 12.03 -14.66 7.53
C ALA A 154 13.01 -13.92 6.61
N PHE A 155 14.17 -13.51 7.14
CA PHE A 155 15.21 -12.78 6.41
C PHE A 155 16.41 -13.66 6.05
N ILE A 156 16.29 -14.98 6.18
CA ILE A 156 17.32 -15.93 5.76
C ILE A 156 16.94 -16.46 4.38
N PRO A 157 17.78 -16.26 3.35
CA PRO A 157 17.47 -16.79 2.03
C PRO A 157 17.48 -18.32 2.04
N PRO A 158 16.66 -18.97 1.19
CA PRO A 158 16.58 -20.42 1.12
C PRO A 158 17.90 -21.04 0.66
N SER A 159 18.32 -22.13 1.32
CA SER A 159 19.61 -22.79 1.06
C SER A 159 19.64 -23.63 -0.22
N ASP A 160 18.49 -23.95 -0.81
CA ASP A 160 18.39 -24.74 -2.04
C ASP A 160 18.46 -23.88 -3.31
N ILE A 161 18.56 -22.55 -3.17
CA ILE A 161 18.77 -21.61 -4.26
C ILE A 161 20.26 -21.24 -4.36
N ASN A 162 20.84 -21.39 -5.54
CA ASN A 162 22.20 -20.96 -5.83
C ASN A 162 22.23 -19.47 -6.19
N PHE A 163 22.70 -18.61 -5.28
CA PHE A 163 22.78 -17.17 -5.49
C PHE A 163 24.10 -16.72 -6.13
N ILE A 164 24.00 -16.12 -7.31
CA ILE A 164 25.12 -15.60 -8.10
C ILE A 164 25.22 -14.09 -7.90
N ASP A 165 26.44 -13.55 -7.76
CA ASP A 165 26.65 -12.09 -7.77
C ASP A 165 26.97 -11.62 -9.20
N PRO A 166 26.01 -10.98 -9.91
CA PRO A 166 26.25 -10.53 -11.27
C PRO A 166 27.29 -9.41 -11.33
N THR A 167 27.47 -8.62 -10.26
CA THR A 167 28.46 -7.53 -10.24
C THR A 167 29.89 -8.08 -10.23
N GLU A 168 30.12 -9.22 -9.58
CA GLU A 168 31.39 -9.93 -9.64
C GLU A 168 31.69 -10.43 -11.06
N MET A 169 30.66 -10.92 -11.77
CA MET A 169 30.80 -11.36 -13.17
C MET A 169 31.12 -10.19 -14.12
N PHE A 170 30.42 -9.05 -13.96
CA PHE A 170 30.69 -7.87 -14.78
C PHE A 170 32.10 -7.29 -14.56
N LYS A 171 32.61 -7.30 -13.32
CA LYS A 171 33.98 -6.87 -13.01
C LYS A 171 35.04 -7.71 -13.72
N GLN A 172 34.80 -9.01 -13.94
CA GLN A 172 35.71 -9.88 -14.67
C GLN A 172 35.75 -9.57 -16.17
N ILE A 173 34.66 -9.02 -16.72
CA ILE A 173 34.52 -8.75 -18.16
C ILE A 173 35.00 -7.34 -18.50
N ASN A 174 34.88 -6.36 -17.60
CA ASN A 174 35.34 -4.99 -17.83
C ASN A 174 35.98 -4.35 -16.57
N PRO A 175 37.25 -4.64 -16.29
CA PRO A 175 37.94 -4.16 -15.08
C PRO A 175 38.20 -2.63 -15.03
N GLU A 176 38.02 -1.90 -16.14
CA GLU A 176 38.34 -0.46 -16.25
C GLU A 176 37.15 0.50 -16.00
N ALA A 177 35.95 -0.02 -15.69
CA ALA A 177 34.74 0.81 -15.50
C ALA A 177 34.56 1.42 -14.09
N GLN A 178 35.66 1.64 -13.34
CA GLN A 178 35.64 2.26 -12.00
C GLN A 178 36.24 3.66 -12.01
#